data_AF-T4VQA5-F1
#
_entry.id   AF-T4VQA5-F1
#
_cell.length_a   1.000
_cell.length_b   1.000
_cell.length_c   1.000
_cell.angle_alpha   90.00
_cell.angle_beta   90.00
_cell.angle_gamma   90.00
#
_symmetry.space_group_name_H-M   'P 1'
#
loop_
_entity.id
_entity.type
_entity.pdbx_description
1 polymer ?
#
loop_
_entity_poly.entity_id
_entity_poly.type
_entity_poly.pdbx_seq_one_letter_code
_entity_poly.pdbx_strand_id
1 'polypeptide(L)'
;MRLIDEYLDNLYKNGNNKSTLELKKEMRDHLIESVNDFKLQGLNEEEACRKAIERFDGGTEMQQELHNIIKELSLSLATHKSIIKGVRKILYFISIIACLTSGLMWCYNEGLQKNRNNLGKSFDEEIRKLAEKYDMTKVDEYKLELESLLNQDKYNKIKYFRLHVADMVDGNTSLSSSGVNAKTVYNKEIDSSMELMYTQYLGYNGKDFLDKSGNIINPDIFSEHFFYFESKTLIQTSVMLGVVTLISYFVLKFKISLT
;
A
#
# COMPACT_ATOMS: atom_id res chain seq x y z
N MET A 1 0.38 -38.06 -50.31
CA MET A 1 0.40 -37.45 -48.95
C MET A 1 -0.94 -37.35 -48.19
N ARG A 2 -2.11 -37.46 -48.84
CA ARG A 2 -3.43 -37.35 -48.20
C ARG A 2 -3.63 -38.25 -46.95
N LEU A 3 -3.02 -39.44 -46.94
CA LEU A 3 -3.08 -40.39 -45.82
C LEU A 3 -2.48 -39.85 -44.51
N ILE A 4 -1.41 -39.04 -44.58
CA ILE A 4 -0.81 -38.40 -43.40
C ILE A 4 -1.71 -37.29 -42.86
N ASP A 5 -2.28 -36.49 -43.77
CA ASP A 5 -3.18 -35.40 -43.37
C ASP A 5 -4.44 -35.96 -42.69
N GLU A 6 -5.04 -37.02 -43.24
CA GLU A 6 -6.20 -37.71 -42.65
C GLU A 6 -5.88 -38.37 -41.30
N TYR A 7 -4.69 -38.97 -41.17
CA TYR A 7 -4.18 -39.51 -39.91
C TYR A 7 -4.05 -38.43 -38.83
N LEU A 8 -3.41 -37.31 -39.15
CA LEU A 8 -3.22 -36.18 -38.22
C LEU A 8 -4.53 -35.48 -37.89
N ASP A 9 -5.45 -35.37 -38.86
CA ASP A 9 -6.79 -34.82 -38.64
C ASP A 9 -7.57 -35.66 -37.62
N ASN A 10 -7.42 -36.99 -37.66
CA ASN A 10 -8.05 -37.87 -36.70
C ASN A 10 -7.36 -37.81 -35.32
N LEU A 11 -6.03 -37.80 -35.28
CA LEU A 11 -5.23 -37.73 -34.05
C LEU A 11 -5.51 -36.44 -33.25
N TYR A 12 -5.68 -35.33 -33.97
CA TYR A 12 -5.91 -33.99 -33.42
C TYR A 12 -7.37 -33.51 -33.52
N LYS A 13 -8.34 -34.42 -33.75
CA LYS A 13 -9.76 -34.11 -34.03
C LYS A 13 -10.42 -33.16 -33.01
N ASN A 14 -9.96 -33.17 -31.76
CA ASN A 14 -10.49 -32.35 -30.66
C ASN A 14 -9.53 -31.22 -30.23
N GLY A 15 -8.46 -30.96 -30.98
CA GLY A 15 -7.37 -30.06 -30.63
C GLY A 15 -7.24 -28.87 -31.57
N ASN A 16 -7.90 -27.76 -31.24
CA ASN A 16 -8.03 -26.57 -32.08
C ASN A 16 -7.35 -25.31 -31.49
N ASN A 17 -6.51 -25.48 -30.46
CA ASN A 17 -5.70 -24.39 -29.91
C ASN A 17 -4.37 -24.23 -30.70
N LYS A 18 -3.74 -23.06 -30.59
CA LYS A 18 -2.52 -22.69 -31.34
C LYS A 18 -1.38 -23.71 -31.14
N SER A 19 -1.14 -24.12 -29.90
CA SER A 19 -0.09 -25.09 -29.57
C SER A 19 -0.34 -26.46 -30.18
N THR A 20 -1.60 -26.90 -30.22
CA THR A 20 -1.97 -28.15 -30.87
C THR A 20 -1.81 -28.09 -32.40
N LEU A 21 -2.06 -26.92 -33.01
CA LEU A 21 -1.81 -26.72 -34.45
C LEU A 21 -0.32 -26.69 -34.79
N GLU A 22 0.51 -26.08 -33.94
CA GLU A 22 1.97 -26.09 -34.10
C GLU A 22 2.53 -27.52 -33.99
N LEU A 23 2.11 -28.27 -32.97
CA LEU A 23 2.51 -29.67 -32.78
C LEU A 23 2.05 -30.56 -33.95
N LYS A 24 0.83 -30.34 -34.45
CA LYS A 24 0.33 -31.04 -35.64
C LYS A 24 1.19 -30.78 -36.87
N LYS A 25 1.66 -29.54 -37.05
CA LYS A 25 2.52 -29.16 -38.17
C LYS A 25 3.91 -29.79 -38.06
N GLU A 26 4.54 -29.70 -36.89
CA GLU A 26 5.84 -30.35 -36.63
C GLU A 26 5.77 -31.86 -36.86
N MET A 27 4.69 -32.49 -36.39
CA MET A 27 4.46 -33.92 -36.61
C MET A 27 4.26 -34.27 -38.08
N ARG A 28 3.58 -33.40 -38.84
CA ARG A 28 3.43 -33.55 -40.29
C ARG A 28 4.78 -33.53 -40.98
N ASP A 29 5.67 -32.61 -40.61
CA ASP A 29 6.98 -32.48 -41.23
C ASP A 29 7.84 -33.73 -40.98
N HIS A 30 7.83 -34.29 -39.76
CA HIS A 30 8.54 -35.55 -39.46
C HIS A 30 7.98 -36.79 -40.16
N LEU A 31 6.65 -36.89 -40.29
CA LEU A 31 6.04 -37.99 -41.06
C LEU A 31 6.39 -37.87 -42.55
N ILE A 32 6.48 -36.65 -43.08
CA ILE A 32 6.90 -36.38 -44.46
C ILE A 32 8.38 -36.74 -44.68
N GLU A 33 9.26 -36.40 -43.75
CA GLU A 33 10.67 -36.83 -43.78
C GLU A 33 10.77 -38.35 -43.82
N SER A 34 10.04 -39.05 -42.95
CA SER A 34 10.00 -40.52 -42.91
C SER A 34 9.47 -41.13 -44.21
N VAL A 35 8.44 -40.53 -44.84
CA VAL A 35 7.93 -40.97 -46.15
C VAL A 35 9.02 -40.85 -47.21
N ASN A 36 9.75 -39.73 -47.23
CA ASN A 36 10.79 -39.51 -48.22
C ASN A 36 11.92 -40.53 -48.07
N ASP A 37 12.32 -40.85 -46.84
CA ASP A 37 13.32 -41.90 -46.57
C ASP A 37 12.86 -43.28 -47.07
N PHE A 38 11.58 -43.60 -46.93
CA PHE A 38 11.01 -44.85 -47.45
C PHE A 38 10.89 -44.85 -48.98
N LYS A 39 10.57 -43.71 -49.60
CA LYS A 39 10.59 -43.58 -51.06
C LYS A 39 12.01 -43.77 -51.62
N LEU A 40 13.03 -43.27 -50.92
CA LEU A 40 14.44 -43.52 -51.28
C LEU A 40 14.85 -44.99 -51.15
N GLN A 41 14.18 -45.75 -50.28
CA GLN A 41 14.35 -47.21 -50.15
C GLN A 41 13.57 -48.02 -51.21
N GLY A 42 12.91 -47.35 -52.15
CA GLY A 42 12.21 -47.98 -53.28
C GLY A 42 10.72 -48.27 -53.05
N LEU A 43 10.12 -47.78 -51.95
CA LEU A 43 8.69 -47.91 -51.72
C LEU A 43 7.89 -46.92 -52.58
N ASN A 44 6.71 -47.34 -53.04
CA ASN A 44 5.78 -46.42 -53.67
C ASN A 44 5.20 -45.43 -52.64
N GLU A 45 4.63 -44.31 -53.08
CA GLU A 45 4.23 -43.23 -52.17
C GLU A 45 3.17 -43.66 -51.14
N GLU A 46 2.24 -44.52 -51.54
CA GLU A 46 1.16 -44.98 -50.66
C GLU A 46 1.70 -45.94 -49.60
N GLU A 47 2.56 -46.88 -49.99
CA GLU A 47 3.26 -47.79 -49.08
C GLU A 47 4.20 -47.06 -48.14
N ALA A 48 4.92 -46.05 -48.63
CA ALA A 48 5.81 -45.21 -47.83
C ALA A 48 5.03 -44.40 -46.79
N CYS A 49 3.88 -43.83 -47.16
CA CYS A 49 2.98 -43.16 -46.21
C CYS A 49 2.48 -44.14 -45.13
N ARG A 50 2.03 -45.33 -45.54
CA ARG A 50 1.52 -46.33 -44.61
C ARG A 50 2.61 -46.83 -43.65
N LYS A 51 3.83 -47.05 -44.14
CA LYS A 51 4.97 -47.52 -43.34
C LYS A 51 5.52 -46.42 -42.41
N ALA A 52 5.47 -45.16 -42.84
CA ALA A 52 5.79 -44.01 -41.97
C ALA A 52 4.77 -43.88 -40.83
N ILE A 53 3.48 -44.00 -41.13
CA ILE A 53 2.42 -44.03 -40.12
C ILE A 53 2.62 -45.24 -39.20
N GLU A 54 2.77 -46.46 -39.72
CA GLU A 54 2.93 -47.68 -38.93
C GLU A 54 4.16 -47.63 -38.00
N ARG A 55 5.29 -47.10 -38.50
CA ARG A 55 6.49 -46.88 -37.70
C ARG A 55 6.29 -45.82 -36.61
N PHE A 56 5.53 -44.79 -36.92
CA PHE A 56 5.19 -43.73 -35.97
C PHE A 56 4.17 -44.20 -34.94
N ASP A 57 3.23 -45.06 -35.35
CA ASP A 57 2.09 -45.48 -34.55
C ASP A 57 2.47 -46.57 -33.56
N GLY A 58 3.32 -47.54 -33.94
CA GLY A 58 3.67 -48.68 -33.09
C GLY A 58 2.46 -49.54 -32.61
N GLY A 59 1.22 -49.17 -32.96
CA GLY A 59 -0.05 -49.74 -32.52
C GLY A 59 -1.02 -48.69 -31.93
N THR A 60 -2.31 -49.04 -31.82
CA THR A 60 -3.39 -48.18 -31.27
C THR A 60 -3.15 -47.68 -29.83
N GLU A 61 -2.28 -48.35 -29.06
CA GLU A 61 -1.91 -47.96 -27.69
C GLU A 61 -1.12 -46.64 -27.65
N MET A 62 -0.24 -46.39 -28.62
CA MET A 62 0.59 -45.17 -28.62
C MET A 62 -0.25 -43.92 -28.92
N GLN A 63 -1.27 -44.02 -29.79
CA GLN A 63 -2.21 -42.91 -30.03
C GLN A 63 -3.00 -42.55 -28.79
N GLN A 64 -3.45 -43.58 -28.03
CA GLN A 64 -4.18 -43.35 -26.78
C GLN A 64 -3.27 -42.71 -25.73
N GLU A 65 -2.01 -43.17 -25.60
CA GLU A 65 -1.03 -42.53 -24.73
C GLU A 65 -0.76 -41.08 -25.12
N LEU A 66 -0.51 -40.81 -26.41
CA LEU A 66 -0.24 -39.46 -26.90
C LEU A 66 -1.45 -38.54 -26.69
N HIS A 67 -2.67 -39.04 -26.94
CA HIS A 67 -3.90 -38.29 -26.69
C HIS A 67 -4.10 -38.00 -25.20
N ASN A 68 -3.78 -38.96 -24.33
CA ASN A 68 -3.83 -38.76 -22.87
C ASN A 68 -2.80 -37.73 -22.40
N ILE A 69 -1.57 -37.78 -22.92
CA ILE A 69 -0.52 -36.80 -22.62
C ILE A 69 -0.95 -35.39 -23.08
N ILE A 70 -1.43 -35.24 -24.31
CA ILE A 70 -1.93 -33.95 -24.83
C ILE A 70 -3.10 -33.44 -23.98
N LYS A 71 -4.03 -34.32 -23.61
CA LYS A 71 -5.17 -33.98 -22.76
C LYS A 71 -4.71 -33.51 -21.38
N GLU A 72 -3.78 -34.23 -20.74
CA GLU A 72 -3.22 -33.89 -19.43
C GLU A 72 -2.46 -32.56 -19.46
N LEU A 73 -1.62 -32.34 -20.48
CA LEU A 73 -0.96 -31.05 -20.71
C LEU A 73 -1.97 -29.91 -20.94
N SER A 74 -3.03 -30.14 -21.71
CA SER A 74 -4.04 -29.11 -21.97
C SER A 74 -4.83 -28.74 -20.69
N LEU A 75 -5.15 -29.73 -19.87
CA LEU A 75 -5.83 -29.54 -18.58
C LEU A 75 -4.93 -28.82 -17.57
N SER A 76 -3.66 -29.20 -17.48
CA SER A 76 -2.71 -28.54 -16.58
C SER A 76 -2.49 -27.08 -16.99
N LEU A 77 -2.34 -26.81 -18.30
CA LEU A 77 -2.18 -25.46 -18.84
C LEU A 77 -3.43 -24.60 -18.64
N ALA A 78 -4.63 -25.16 -18.85
CA ALA A 78 -5.89 -24.49 -18.56
C ALA A 78 -6.03 -24.15 -17.07
N THR A 79 -5.64 -25.08 -16.19
CA THR A 79 -5.63 -24.90 -14.73
C THR A 79 -4.67 -23.78 -14.32
N HIS A 80 -3.43 -23.82 -14.80
CA HIS A 80 -2.44 -22.76 -14.56
C HIS A 80 -2.94 -21.40 -15.04
N LYS A 81 -3.51 -21.32 -16.24
CA LYS A 81 -4.06 -20.07 -16.80
C LYS A 81 -5.22 -19.53 -15.96
N SER A 82 -6.07 -20.41 -15.42
CA SER A 82 -7.16 -20.03 -14.52
C SER A 82 -6.64 -19.48 -13.19
N ILE A 83 -5.67 -20.15 -12.57
CA ILE A 83 -5.03 -19.72 -11.31
C ILE A 83 -4.40 -18.33 -11.48
N ILE A 84 -3.62 -18.13 -12.55
CA ILE A 84 -2.95 -16.84 -12.79
C ILE A 84 -3.99 -15.72 -12.99
N LYS A 85 -5.10 -15.98 -13.71
CA LYS A 85 -6.20 -15.01 -13.85
C LYS A 85 -6.82 -14.67 -12.48
N GLY A 86 -6.97 -15.65 -11.59
CA GLY A 86 -7.45 -15.47 -10.22
C GLY A 86 -6.52 -14.60 -9.38
N VAL A 87 -5.24 -14.97 -9.31
CA VAL A 87 -4.19 -14.21 -8.60
C VAL A 87 -4.12 -12.76 -9.10
N ARG A 88 -4.21 -12.55 -10.42
CA ARG A 88 -4.22 -11.21 -11.00
C ARG A 88 -5.41 -10.36 -10.51
N LYS A 89 -6.62 -10.94 -10.43
CA LYS A 89 -7.79 -10.22 -9.88
C LYS A 89 -7.56 -9.85 -8.42
N ILE A 90 -7.03 -10.78 -7.62
CA ILE A 90 -6.75 -10.55 -6.20
C ILE A 90 -5.75 -9.39 -6.01
N LEU A 91 -4.64 -9.38 -6.75
CA LEU A 91 -3.64 -8.31 -6.68
C LEU A 91 -4.23 -6.94 -7.02
N TYR A 92 -5.11 -6.88 -8.03
CA TYR A 92 -5.81 -5.65 -8.38
C TYR A 92 -6.70 -5.15 -7.24
N PHE A 93 -7.48 -6.04 -6.61
CA PHE A 93 -8.32 -5.68 -5.46
C PHE A 93 -7.50 -5.23 -4.24
N ILE A 94 -6.39 -5.91 -3.94
CA ILE A 94 -5.49 -5.50 -2.85
C ILE A 94 -4.96 -4.09 -3.09
N SER A 95 -4.55 -3.78 -4.33
CA SER A 95 -4.07 -2.45 -4.67
C SER A 95 -5.14 -1.36 -4.46
N ILE A 96 -6.40 -1.62 -4.87
CA ILE A 96 -7.51 -0.69 -4.63
C ILE A 96 -7.74 -0.48 -3.12
N ILE A 97 -7.83 -1.56 -2.35
CA ILE A 97 -8.06 -1.49 -0.89
C ILE A 97 -6.93 -0.73 -0.21
N ALA A 98 -5.68 -0.96 -0.63
CA ALA A 98 -4.52 -0.25 -0.12
C ALA A 98 -4.59 1.26 -0.41
N CYS A 99 -5.01 1.65 -1.62
CA CYS A 99 -5.24 3.07 -1.95
C CYS A 99 -6.38 3.69 -1.13
N LEU A 100 -7.50 2.99 -0.96
CA LEU A 100 -8.64 3.46 -0.17
C LEU A 100 -8.27 3.66 1.30
N THR A 101 -7.59 2.67 1.90
CA THR A 101 -7.13 2.77 3.30
C THR A 101 -6.17 3.93 3.48
N SER A 102 -5.21 4.11 2.56
CA SER A 102 -4.27 5.24 2.59
C SER A 102 -5.01 6.57 2.51
N GLY A 103 -5.97 6.71 1.59
CA GLY A 103 -6.74 7.94 1.40
C GLY A 103 -7.61 8.29 2.60
N LEU A 104 -8.32 7.31 3.16
CA LEU A 104 -9.15 7.50 4.36
C LEU A 104 -8.30 7.92 5.57
N MET A 105 -7.16 7.24 5.77
CA MET A 105 -6.25 7.57 6.87
C MET A 105 -5.59 8.94 6.69
N TRP A 106 -5.29 9.34 5.46
CA TRP A 106 -4.79 10.68 5.16
C TRP A 106 -5.81 11.76 5.57
N CYS A 107 -7.07 11.62 5.13
CA CYS A 107 -8.14 12.53 5.51
C CYS A 107 -8.34 12.61 7.02
N TYR A 108 -8.27 11.46 7.70
CA TYR A 108 -8.35 11.38 9.15
C TYR A 108 -7.21 12.17 9.83
N ASN A 109 -5.97 11.90 9.43
CA ASN A 109 -4.77 12.55 9.97
C ASN A 109 -4.80 14.08 9.75
N GLU A 110 -5.12 14.53 8.55
CA GLU A 110 -5.30 15.95 8.25
C GLU A 110 -6.39 16.59 9.13
N GLY A 111 -7.51 15.90 9.34
CA GLY A 111 -8.56 16.33 10.25
C GLY A 111 -8.06 16.52 11.69
N LEU A 112 -7.27 15.57 12.21
CA LEU A 112 -6.68 15.66 13.54
C LEU A 112 -5.72 16.85 13.65
N GLN A 113 -4.81 17.02 12.69
CA GLN A 113 -3.85 18.13 12.67
C GLN A 113 -4.54 19.49 12.61
N LYS A 114 -5.56 19.61 11.76
CA LYS A 114 -6.37 20.83 11.66
C LYS A 114 -7.07 21.15 12.97
N ASN A 115 -7.70 20.14 13.59
CA ASN A 115 -8.38 20.32 14.88
C ASN A 115 -7.40 20.74 15.99
N ARG A 116 -6.24 20.08 16.07
CA ARG A 116 -5.16 20.44 17.00
C ARG A 116 -4.70 21.88 16.79
N ASN A 117 -4.41 22.27 15.54
CA ASN A 117 -3.94 23.62 15.24
C ASN A 117 -4.98 24.68 15.58
N ASN A 118 -6.27 24.40 15.35
CA ASN A 118 -7.36 25.31 15.71
C ASN A 118 -7.51 25.45 17.23
N LEU A 119 -7.42 24.33 17.96
CA LEU A 119 -7.44 24.32 19.42
C LEU A 119 -6.27 25.12 20.00
N GLY A 120 -5.06 24.86 19.51
CA GLY A 120 -3.84 25.57 19.90
C GLY A 120 -3.91 27.07 19.66
N LYS A 121 -4.33 27.49 18.44
CA LYS A 121 -4.52 28.92 18.14
C LYS A 121 -5.54 29.58 19.06
N SER A 122 -6.69 28.93 19.29
CA SER A 122 -7.72 29.46 20.19
C SER A 122 -7.21 29.59 21.62
N PHE A 123 -6.36 28.65 22.06
CA PHE A 123 -5.79 28.68 23.42
C PHE A 123 -4.69 29.75 23.53
N ASP A 124 -3.80 29.87 22.54
CA ASP A 124 -2.77 30.93 22.46
C ASP A 124 -3.39 32.33 22.60
N GLU A 125 -4.54 32.57 21.97
CA GLU A 125 -5.25 33.84 22.08
C GLU A 125 -5.70 34.14 23.53
N GLU A 126 -6.10 33.13 24.29
CA GLU A 126 -6.48 33.31 25.70
C GLU A 126 -5.26 33.52 26.58
N ILE A 127 -4.16 32.80 26.34
CA ILE A 127 -2.90 33.04 27.05
C ILE A 127 -2.36 34.43 26.74
N ARG A 128 -2.53 34.93 25.51
CA ARG A 128 -2.16 36.30 25.14
C ARG A 128 -2.93 37.33 25.95
N LYS A 129 -4.25 37.19 26.09
CA LYS A 129 -5.06 38.07 26.95
C LYS A 129 -4.61 38.04 28.41
N LEU A 130 -4.13 36.88 28.88
CA LEU A 130 -3.58 36.76 30.23
C LEU A 130 -2.24 37.50 30.34
N ALA A 131 -1.37 37.33 29.35
CA ALA A 131 -0.06 37.98 29.27
C ALA A 131 -0.16 39.51 29.14
N GLU A 132 -1.21 40.04 28.53
CA GLU A 132 -1.48 41.50 28.50
C GLU A 132 -1.81 42.07 29.89
N LYS A 133 -2.32 41.25 30.82
CA LYS A 133 -2.74 41.67 32.17
C LYS A 133 -1.69 41.40 33.24
N TYR A 134 -0.92 40.33 33.10
CA TYR A 134 -0.02 39.82 34.15
C TYR A 134 1.43 39.73 33.69
N ASP A 135 2.32 39.78 34.67
CA ASP A 135 3.73 39.47 34.48
C ASP A 135 3.83 37.95 34.57
N MET A 136 4.13 37.31 33.44
CA MET A 136 4.02 35.86 33.33
C MET A 136 5.11 35.13 34.13
N THR A 137 6.11 35.84 34.67
CA THR A 137 7.06 35.30 35.65
C THR A 137 6.43 35.08 37.02
N LYS A 138 5.34 35.79 37.35
CA LYS A 138 4.65 35.76 38.64
C LYS A 138 3.39 34.90 38.59
N VAL A 139 3.58 33.60 38.46
CA VAL A 139 2.51 32.59 38.26
C VAL A 139 1.37 32.71 39.27
N ASP A 140 1.69 32.98 40.54
CA ASP A 140 0.70 33.07 41.61
C ASP A 140 -0.37 34.16 41.37
N GLU A 141 -0.05 35.22 40.59
CA GLU A 141 -1.00 36.30 40.28
C GLU A 141 -2.13 35.86 39.33
N TYR A 142 -1.87 34.88 38.46
CA TYR A 142 -2.80 34.48 37.39
C TYR A 142 -3.18 33.00 37.40
N LYS A 143 -2.58 32.20 38.28
CA LYS A 143 -2.76 30.74 38.35
C LYS A 143 -4.22 30.31 38.37
N LEU A 144 -5.06 30.99 39.16
CA LEU A 144 -6.49 30.66 39.26
C LEU A 144 -7.26 30.94 37.96
N GLU A 145 -6.97 32.05 37.28
CA GLU A 145 -7.58 32.40 35.98
C GLU A 145 -7.13 31.40 34.90
N LEU A 146 -5.85 31.02 34.90
CA LEU A 146 -5.29 30.01 34.01
C LEU A 146 -5.89 28.61 34.24
N GLU A 147 -6.03 28.18 35.49
CA GLU A 147 -6.62 26.88 35.81
C GLU A 147 -8.11 26.84 35.47
N SER A 148 -8.83 27.94 35.68
CA SER A 148 -10.22 28.10 35.23
C SER A 148 -10.33 28.00 33.71
N LEU A 149 -9.42 28.64 32.97
CA LEU A 149 -9.33 28.54 31.51
C LEU A 149 -9.13 27.08 31.07
N LEU A 150 -8.13 26.39 31.61
CA LEU A 150 -7.80 25.00 31.26
C LEU A 150 -8.93 24.02 31.55
N ASN A 151 -9.82 24.33 32.49
CA ASN A 151 -10.95 23.48 32.87
C ASN A 151 -12.22 23.77 32.04
N GLN A 152 -12.20 24.72 31.09
CA GLN A 152 -13.33 24.94 30.19
C GLN A 152 -13.52 23.75 29.25
N ASP A 153 -14.77 23.39 28.95
CA ASP A 153 -15.11 22.25 28.09
C ASP A 153 -14.43 22.29 26.72
N LYS A 154 -14.26 23.49 26.13
CA LYS A 154 -13.57 23.67 24.85
C LYS A 154 -12.09 23.24 24.88
N TYR A 155 -11.47 23.20 26.06
CA TYR A 155 -10.05 22.88 26.27
C TYR A 155 -9.83 21.54 26.98
N ASN A 156 -10.88 20.76 27.24
CA ASN A 156 -10.80 19.46 27.93
C ASN A 156 -9.87 18.43 27.26
N LYS A 157 -9.59 18.60 25.96
CA LYS A 157 -8.66 17.75 25.19
C LYS A 157 -7.20 18.07 25.47
N ILE A 158 -6.88 19.20 26.08
CA ILE A 158 -5.53 19.58 26.49
C ILE A 158 -5.19 18.78 27.75
N LYS A 159 -4.26 17.84 27.62
CA LYS A 159 -3.82 16.98 28.73
C LYS A 159 -2.54 17.48 29.38
N TYR A 160 -1.69 18.11 28.59
CA TYR A 160 -0.49 18.78 29.08
C TYR A 160 -0.47 20.20 28.58
N PHE A 161 -0.10 21.11 29.48
CA PHE A 161 0.19 22.49 29.15
C PHE A 161 1.47 22.92 29.83
N ARG A 162 2.40 23.48 29.05
CA ARG A 162 3.63 24.07 29.55
C ARG A 162 3.69 25.52 29.13
N LEU A 163 4.08 26.37 30.06
CA LEU A 163 4.31 27.78 29.80
C LEU A 163 5.80 28.06 29.99
N HIS A 164 6.45 28.44 28.91
CA HIS A 164 7.84 28.87 28.90
C HIS A 164 7.90 30.40 28.84
N VAL A 165 8.77 30.98 29.65
CA VAL A 165 9.07 32.40 29.64
C VAL A 165 10.57 32.57 29.41
N ALA A 166 10.93 33.31 28.38
CA ALA A 166 12.30 33.65 28.03
C ALA A 166 12.54 35.15 28.15
N ASP A 167 13.80 35.53 28.25
CA ASP A 167 14.23 36.94 28.25
C ASP A 167 13.45 37.79 29.27
N MET A 168 13.60 37.40 30.55
CA MET A 168 12.84 37.92 31.71
C MET A 168 13.26 39.36 32.11
N VAL A 169 13.25 40.29 31.15
CA VAL A 169 13.70 41.67 31.33
C VAL A 169 12.61 42.66 30.96
N ASP A 170 12.46 43.69 31.79
CA ASP A 170 11.42 44.69 31.61
C ASP A 170 11.64 45.55 30.35
N GLY A 171 10.58 45.74 29.57
CA GLY A 171 10.57 46.61 28.38
C GLY A 171 11.19 45.99 27.11
N ASN A 172 11.41 44.67 27.10
CA ASN A 172 11.87 43.98 25.90
C ASN A 172 10.83 44.03 24.75
N THR A 173 11.33 44.08 23.52
CA THR A 173 10.55 44.19 22.28
C THR A 173 10.83 43.03 21.31
N SER A 174 11.77 42.14 21.64
CA SER A 174 12.08 40.93 20.87
C SER A 174 10.94 39.93 20.96
N LEU A 175 10.63 39.27 19.85
CA LEU A 175 9.60 38.23 19.77
C LEU A 175 10.17 36.84 19.49
N SER A 176 11.48 36.65 19.71
CA SER A 176 12.14 35.37 19.44
C SER A 176 12.71 34.76 20.70
N SER A 177 12.14 33.63 21.11
CA SER A 177 12.69 32.76 22.14
C SER A 177 13.86 31.90 21.62
N SER A 178 14.16 31.95 20.32
CA SER A 178 15.23 31.18 19.72
C SER A 178 16.61 31.68 20.18
N GLY A 179 17.40 30.82 20.80
CA GLY A 179 18.74 31.15 21.26
C GLY A 179 18.81 31.88 22.60
N VAL A 180 17.67 32.08 23.28
CA VAL A 180 17.60 32.59 24.66
C VAL A 180 17.16 31.49 25.62
N ASN A 181 17.66 31.54 26.86
CA ASN A 181 17.31 30.56 27.89
C ASN A 181 15.87 30.79 28.37
N ALA A 182 14.95 29.94 27.92
CA ALA A 182 13.58 29.90 28.41
C ALA A 182 13.48 29.08 29.70
N LYS A 183 12.67 29.54 30.66
CA LYS A 183 12.34 28.81 31.89
C LYS A 183 10.88 28.40 31.85
N THR A 184 10.60 27.14 32.16
CA THR A 184 9.23 26.68 32.40
C THR A 184 8.73 27.30 33.71
N VAL A 185 7.70 28.14 33.64
CA VAL A 185 7.10 28.79 34.82
C VAL A 185 5.84 28.06 35.28
N TYR A 186 5.12 27.40 34.38
CA TYR A 186 3.93 26.61 34.69
C TYR A 186 3.94 25.29 33.92
N ASN A 187 3.51 24.22 34.57
CA ASN A 187 3.31 22.91 33.97
C ASN A 187 2.07 22.26 34.59
N LYS A 188 1.10 21.85 33.76
CA LYS A 188 -0.04 21.03 34.17
C LYS A 188 0.00 19.71 33.42
N GLU A 189 -0.11 18.64 34.18
CA GLU A 189 -0.20 17.26 33.72
C GLU A 189 -1.46 16.65 34.34
N ILE A 190 -2.45 16.32 33.51
CA ILE A 190 -3.71 15.72 33.96
C ILE A 190 -3.54 14.20 33.97
N ASP A 191 -3.80 13.61 35.14
CA ASP A 191 -3.56 12.22 35.56
C ASP A 191 -3.65 11.16 34.43
N SER A 192 -2.58 10.38 34.31
CA SER A 192 -2.38 9.35 33.30
C SER A 192 -3.11 8.07 33.72
N SER A 193 -4.39 7.92 33.38
CA SER A 193 -5.07 6.64 33.57
C SER A 193 -4.48 5.56 32.63
N MET A 194 -4.43 4.32 33.11
CA MET A 194 -3.82 3.12 32.49
C MET A 194 -4.36 2.71 31.10
N GLU A 195 -5.22 3.49 30.43
CA GLU A 195 -5.75 3.23 29.07
C GLU A 195 -4.73 3.55 27.95
N LEU A 196 -3.45 3.61 28.31
CA LEU A 196 -2.32 4.24 27.61
C LEU A 196 -1.78 3.53 26.36
N MET A 197 -2.35 2.41 25.92
CA MET A 197 -1.72 1.67 24.80
C MET A 197 -1.90 2.36 23.43
N TYR A 198 -2.90 3.25 23.29
CA TYR A 198 -3.22 3.91 22.01
C TYR A 198 -3.38 5.43 22.12
N THR A 199 -3.22 5.98 23.33
CA THR A 199 -3.37 7.40 23.59
C THR A 199 -2.08 8.13 23.27
N GLN A 200 -2.11 8.98 22.24
CA GLN A 200 -0.95 9.73 21.79
C GLN A 200 -1.20 11.22 21.94
N TYR A 201 -0.12 11.94 22.25
CA TYR A 201 -0.17 13.36 22.47
C TYR A 201 0.42 14.09 21.27
N LEU A 202 -0.38 14.95 20.66
CA LEU A 202 0.07 15.84 19.61
C LEU A 202 0.37 17.21 20.20
N GLY A 203 1.63 17.60 20.13
CA GLY A 203 2.07 18.95 20.48
C GLY A 203 1.59 19.97 19.46
N TYR A 204 1.17 21.12 19.97
CA TYR A 204 1.13 22.38 19.25
C TYR A 204 2.07 23.34 19.97
N ASN A 205 3.09 23.80 19.25
CA ASN A 205 4.00 24.82 19.75
C ASN A 205 3.39 26.17 19.45
N GLY A 206 3.09 26.92 20.51
CA GLY A 206 2.54 28.25 20.41
C GLY A 206 3.50 29.21 19.72
N LYS A 207 2.95 30.32 19.24
CA LYS A 207 3.77 31.41 18.73
C LYS A 207 4.31 32.23 19.88
N ASP A 208 5.53 32.73 19.73
CA ASP A 208 6.10 33.68 20.67
C ASP A 208 5.32 35.00 20.68
N PHE A 209 5.07 35.53 21.87
CA PHE A 209 4.51 36.87 22.10
C PHE A 209 5.05 37.47 23.40
N LEU A 210 4.80 38.75 23.63
CA LEU A 210 5.23 39.44 24.84
C LEU A 210 4.13 39.46 25.90
N ASP A 211 4.52 39.39 27.17
CA ASP A 211 3.66 39.80 28.27
C ASP A 211 3.72 41.30 28.57
N LYS A 212 2.99 41.73 29.61
CA LYS A 212 2.91 43.15 30.00
C LYS A 212 4.26 43.76 30.38
N SER A 213 5.20 42.93 30.85
CA SER A 213 6.52 43.35 31.27
C SER A 213 7.52 43.30 30.10
N GLY A 214 7.16 42.69 28.97
CA GLY A 214 8.05 42.50 27.83
C GLY A 214 8.79 41.16 27.85
N ASN A 215 8.42 40.22 28.73
CA ASN A 215 9.00 38.88 28.71
C ASN A 215 8.45 38.09 27.52
N ILE A 216 9.28 37.25 26.91
CA ILE A 216 8.88 36.41 25.77
C ILE A 216 8.16 35.17 26.29
N ILE A 217 6.94 34.94 25.80
CA ILE A 217 6.05 33.85 26.20
C ILE A 217 5.95 32.84 25.08
N ASN A 218 6.18 31.57 25.42
CA ASN A 218 6.03 30.44 24.52
C ASN A 218 5.14 29.38 25.20
N PRO A 219 3.84 29.33 24.87
CA PRO A 219 2.92 28.31 25.39
C PRO A 219 2.97 27.04 24.53
N ASP A 220 3.06 25.89 25.18
CA ASP A 220 3.03 24.59 24.52
C ASP A 220 1.86 23.77 25.06
N ILE A 221 0.99 23.29 24.18
CA ILE A 221 -0.11 22.40 24.55
C ILE A 221 0.08 21.02 23.90
N PHE A 222 -0.37 19.99 24.61
CA PHE A 222 -0.44 18.64 24.10
C PHE A 222 -1.86 18.13 24.27
N SER A 223 -2.50 17.87 23.13
CA SER A 223 -3.85 17.32 23.10
C SER A 223 -3.83 15.82 22.85
N GLU A 224 -4.77 15.15 23.50
CA GLU A 224 -5.00 13.73 23.31
C GLU A 224 -5.64 13.45 21.95
N HIS A 225 -5.02 12.55 21.20
CA HIS A 225 -5.59 12.01 19.98
C HIS A 225 -5.38 10.50 19.90
N PHE A 226 -6.44 9.83 19.49
CA PHE A 226 -6.41 8.40 19.25
C PHE A 226 -5.71 8.12 17.90
N PHE A 227 -4.83 7.12 17.85
CA PHE A 227 -4.39 6.48 16.59
C PHE A 227 -3.63 7.36 15.58
N TYR A 228 -2.99 8.46 16.01
CA TYR A 228 -2.35 9.39 15.08
C TYR A 228 -1.10 8.80 14.40
N PHE A 229 -0.12 8.32 15.16
CA PHE A 229 1.12 7.75 14.63
C PHE A 229 0.88 6.43 13.90
N GLU A 230 -0.07 5.62 14.38
CA GLU A 230 -0.51 4.41 13.68
C GLU A 230 -1.12 4.77 12.33
N SER A 231 -1.96 5.81 12.25
CA SER A 231 -2.51 6.27 10.97
C SER A 231 -1.40 6.69 10.00
N LYS A 232 -0.36 7.40 10.48
CA LYS A 232 0.79 7.80 9.65
C LYS A 232 1.57 6.59 9.13
N THR A 233 1.79 5.60 9.99
CA THR A 233 2.48 4.35 9.63
C THR A 233 1.65 3.54 8.64
N LEU A 234 0.34 3.43 8.88
CA LEU A 234 -0.60 2.75 7.99
C LEU A 234 -0.70 3.39 6.61
N ILE A 235 -0.68 4.73 6.52
CA ILE A 235 -0.61 5.42 5.23
C ILE A 235 0.64 4.95 4.46
N GLN A 236 1.82 4.97 5.10
CA GLN A 236 3.07 4.60 4.44
C GLN A 236 3.08 3.14 4.00
N THR A 237 2.67 2.22 4.87
CA THR A 237 2.66 0.78 4.58
C THR A 237 1.61 0.43 3.51
N SER A 238 0.41 1.02 3.59
CA SER A 238 -0.63 0.82 2.58
C SER A 238 -0.22 1.37 1.21
N VAL A 239 0.41 2.54 1.13
CA VAL A 239 0.92 3.06 -0.15
C VAL A 239 1.96 2.11 -0.75
N MET A 240 2.93 1.67 0.04
CA MET A 240 3.96 0.72 -0.42
C MET A 240 3.36 -0.59 -0.91
N LEU A 241 2.44 -1.18 -0.12
CA LEU A 241 1.75 -2.41 -0.49
C LEU A 241 0.92 -2.22 -1.78
N GLY A 242 0.22 -1.09 -1.90
CA GLY A 242 -0.57 -0.74 -3.08
C GLY A 242 0.27 -0.66 -4.35
N VAL A 243 1.47 -0.04 -4.26
CA VAL A 243 2.42 0.07 -5.38
C VAL A 243 2.99 -1.29 -5.77
N VAL A 244 3.47 -2.08 -4.80
CA VAL A 244 4.05 -3.41 -5.06
C VAL A 244 3.03 -4.35 -5.71
N THR A 245 1.79 -4.34 -5.23
CA THR A 245 0.72 -5.18 -5.77
C THR A 245 0.26 -4.72 -7.15
N LEU A 246 0.26 -3.41 -7.42
CA LEU A 246 -0.02 -2.85 -8.74
C LEU A 246 1.05 -3.23 -9.77
N ILE A 247 2.33 -3.11 -9.42
CA ILE A 247 3.45 -3.53 -10.28
C ILE A 247 3.34 -5.02 -10.57
N SER A 248 3.10 -5.84 -9.54
CA SER A 248 2.92 -7.30 -9.67
C SER A 248 1.75 -7.63 -10.60
N TYR A 249 0.64 -6.89 -10.51
CA TYR A 249 -0.50 -7.02 -11.42
C TYR A 249 -0.10 -6.76 -12.87
N PHE A 250 0.65 -5.69 -13.14
CA PHE A 250 1.08 -5.36 -14.50
C PHE A 250 2.08 -6.39 -15.06
N VAL A 251 3.05 -6.84 -14.25
CA VAL A 251 4.00 -7.90 -14.66
C VAL A 251 3.25 -9.16 -15.08
N LEU A 252 2.28 -9.61 -14.28
CA LEU A 252 1.44 -10.76 -14.63
C LEU A 252 0.58 -10.51 -15.86
N LYS A 253 0.01 -9.31 -16.01
CA LYS A 253 -0.81 -8.94 -17.17
C LYS A 253 0.00 -9.01 -18.47
N PHE A 254 1.22 -8.48 -18.50
CA PHE A 254 2.07 -8.48 -19.69
C PHE A 254 2.63 -9.88 -19.99
N LYS A 255 3.03 -10.65 -18.97
CA LYS A 255 3.54 -12.01 -19.17
C LYS A 255 2.50 -12.95 -19.80
N ILE A 256 1.24 -12.84 -19.40
CA ILE A 256 0.13 -13.62 -19.99
C ILE A 256 -0.21 -13.14 -21.42
N SER A 257 0.04 -11.87 -21.74
CA SER A 257 -0.28 -11.34 -23.07
C SER A 257 0.73 -11.77 -24.14
N LEU A 258 1.93 -12.20 -23.74
CA LEU A 258 2.97 -12.71 -24.64
C LEU A 258 2.92 -14.24 -24.85
N THR A 259 2.12 -14.97 -24.09
CA THR A 259 1.98 -16.44 -24.17
C THR A 259 0.63 -16.83 -24.75
#